data_AF-A0AAW2LH82-F1
#
_entry.id   AF-A0AAW2LH82-F1
#
_cell.length_a   1.000
_cell.length_b   1.000
_cell.length_c   1.000
_cell.angle_alpha   90.00
_cell.angle_beta   90.00
_cell.angle_gamma   90.00
#
_symmetry.space_group_name_H-M   'P 1'
#
loop_
_entity.id
_entity.type
_entity.pdbx_description
1 polymer ?
#
loop_
_entity_poly.entity_id
_entity_poly.type
_entity_poly.pdbx_seq_one_letter_code
_entity_poly.pdbx_strand_id
1 'polypeptide(L)'
;MLYRFLVRRTSSRFNAVVLKRLFMSRVNRPPLSLSQLIKLMNGKEDKIAVLVGSVTDDTSAHDIPALKVTALRFTETARARIEKAGGECLTFDQLA
;
A
#
# COMPACT_ATOMS: atom_id res chain seq x y z
N MET A 1 -2.72 -0.63 -19.43
CA MET A 1 -2.39 -0.34 -18.02
C MET A 1 -3.10 0.95 -17.60
N LEU A 2 -4.07 0.84 -16.70
CA LEU A 2 -4.94 1.91 -16.19
C LEU A 2 -4.18 3.19 -15.81
N TYR A 3 -3.06 3.05 -15.08
CA TYR A 3 -2.21 4.18 -14.70
C TYR A 3 -1.52 4.88 -15.88
N ARG A 4 -1.27 4.20 -17.01
CA ARG A 4 -0.73 4.85 -18.22
C ARG A 4 -1.77 5.76 -18.89
N PHE A 5 -3.04 5.41 -18.78
CA PHE A 5 -4.14 6.27 -19.24
C PHE A 5 -4.35 7.44 -18.28
N LEU A 6 -4.43 7.17 -16.98
CA LEU A 6 -4.56 8.19 -15.93
C LEU A 6 -3.43 9.23 -15.97
N VAL A 7 -2.17 8.84 -16.16
CA VAL A 7 -1.06 9.82 -16.27
C VAL A 7 -1.18 10.72 -17.50
N ARG A 8 -1.73 10.19 -18.61
CA ARG A 8 -1.90 10.97 -19.84
C ARG A 8 -3.08 11.94 -19.77
N ARG A 9 -4.14 11.58 -19.04
CA ARG A 9 -5.36 12.40 -18.90
C ARG A 9 -5.34 13.30 -17.68
N THR A 10 -4.65 12.89 -16.62
CA THR A 10 -4.56 13.58 -15.34
C THR A 10 -3.09 13.91 -15.09
N SER A 11 -2.75 15.21 -15.05
CA SER A 11 -1.40 15.71 -14.77
C SER A 11 -1.01 15.60 -13.29
N SER A 12 -1.44 14.53 -12.61
CA SER A 12 -1.10 14.28 -11.21
C SER A 12 0.27 13.65 -11.09
N ARG A 13 1.15 14.32 -10.32
CA ARG A 13 2.50 13.81 -10.00
C ARG A 13 2.44 12.45 -9.29
N PHE A 14 1.37 12.18 -8.53
CA PHE A 14 1.15 10.90 -7.87
C PHE A 14 1.05 9.74 -8.87
N ASN A 15 0.20 9.88 -9.89
CA ASN A 15 0.00 8.84 -10.91
C ASN A 15 1.30 8.56 -11.68
N ALA A 16 2.09 9.60 -11.95
CA ALA A 16 3.39 9.46 -12.62
C ALA A 16 4.40 8.66 -11.77
N VAL A 17 4.43 8.88 -10.46
CA VAL A 17 5.27 8.12 -9.53
C VAL A 17 4.82 6.67 -9.41
N VAL A 18 3.51 6.42 -9.28
CA VAL A 18 2.96 5.06 -9.22
C VAL A 18 3.28 4.31 -10.50
N LEU A 19 3.06 4.90 -11.68
CA LEU A 19 3.41 4.31 -12.97
C LEU A 19 4.90 3.97 -13.04
N LYS A 20 5.78 4.91 -12.67
CA LYS A 20 7.23 4.68 -12.68
C LYS A 20 7.60 3.48 -11.80
N ARG A 21 7.04 3.39 -10.58
CA ARG A 21 7.31 2.28 -9.65
C ARG A 21 6.73 0.96 -10.13
N LEU A 22 5.57 0.95 -10.79
CA LEU A 22 4.99 -0.27 -11.37
C LEU A 22 5.92 -0.90 -12.42
N PHE A 23 6.61 -0.08 -13.21
CA PHE A 23 7.58 -0.53 -14.21
C PHE A 23 8.96 -0.90 -13.64
N MET A 24 9.23 -0.63 -12.35
CA MET A 24 10.50 -1.01 -11.74
C MET A 24 10.58 -2.53 -11.53
N SER A 25 11.80 -3.08 -11.60
CA SER A 25 12.05 -4.49 -11.27
C SER A 25 11.67 -4.84 -9.83
N ARG A 26 11.46 -6.12 -9.54
CA ARG A 26 11.06 -6.60 -8.20
C ARG A 26 12.06 -6.23 -7.11
N VAL A 27 13.35 -6.21 -7.42
CA VAL A 27 14.43 -5.83 -6.47
C VAL A 27 14.25 -4.38 -6.00
N ASN A 28 13.76 -3.49 -6.86
CA ASN A 28 13.50 -2.08 -6.54
C ASN A 28 12.14 -1.85 -5.85
N ARG A 29 11.37 -2.92 -5.58
CA ARG A 29 10.10 -2.91 -4.87
C ARG A 29 10.17 -3.88 -3.69
N PRO A 30 11.00 -3.57 -2.67
CA PRO A 30 11.14 -4.44 -1.52
C PRO A 30 9.80 -4.62 -0.78
N PRO A 31 9.58 -5.78 -0.15
CA PRO A 31 8.45 -5.96 0.74
C PRO A 31 8.55 -4.98 1.92
N LEU A 32 7.40 -4.54 2.42
CA LEU A 32 7.33 -3.66 3.58
C LEU A 32 6.57 -4.36 4.71
N SER A 33 7.11 -4.29 5.93
CA SER A 33 6.47 -4.93 7.09
C SER A 33 5.38 -4.07 7.69
N LEU A 34 4.39 -4.71 8.34
CA LEU A 34 3.33 -3.99 9.05
C LEU A 34 3.88 -3.04 10.12
N SER A 35 4.90 -3.46 10.87
CA SER A 35 5.58 -2.63 11.88
C SER A 35 6.11 -1.31 11.30
N GLN A 36 6.71 -1.36 10.10
CA GLN A 36 7.20 -0.16 9.42
C GLN A 36 6.06 0.71 8.90
N LEU A 37 4.99 0.08 8.40
CA LEU A 37 3.83 0.78 7.88
C LEU A 37 3.13 1.59 8.98
N ILE A 38 2.96 1.00 10.16
CA ILE A 38 2.38 1.66 11.34
C ILE A 38 3.22 2.87 11.75
N LYS A 39 4.54 2.73 11.80
CA LYS A 39 5.46 3.85 12.12
C LYS A 39 5.34 4.99 11.11
N LEU A 40 5.18 4.70 9.82
CA LEU A 40 5.03 5.71 8.77
C LEU A 40 3.66 6.41 8.76
N MET A 41 2.64 5.70 9.26
CA MET A 41 1.25 6.16 9.36
C MET A 41 0.93 6.83 10.70
N ASN A 42 1.85 6.77 11.67
CA ASN A 42 1.71 7.49 12.93
C ASN A 42 1.55 9.00 12.66
N GLY A 43 0.44 9.59 13.14
CA GLY A 43 0.06 10.99 12.87
C GLY A 43 -0.58 11.26 11.50
N LYS A 44 -0.97 10.22 10.74
CA LYS A 44 -1.62 10.33 9.42
C LYS A 44 -2.82 9.41 9.29
N GLU A 45 -3.68 9.39 10.30
CA GLU A 45 -4.83 8.48 10.38
C GLU A 45 -5.86 8.72 9.27
N ASP A 46 -5.96 9.95 8.77
CA ASP A 46 -6.91 10.33 7.70
C ASP A 46 -6.44 9.94 6.28
N LYS A 47 -5.24 9.36 6.13
CA LYS A 47 -4.62 9.12 4.81
C LYS A 47 -4.59 7.65 4.44
N ILE A 48 -4.67 7.39 3.14
CA ILE A 48 -4.50 6.04 2.59
C ILE A 48 -3.01 5.78 2.37
N ALA A 49 -2.51 4.68 2.93
CA ALA A 49 -1.14 4.23 2.73
C ALA A 49 -1.01 3.50 1.39
N VAL A 50 -0.27 4.07 0.43
CA VAL A 50 -0.10 3.45 -0.89
C VAL A 50 1.30 2.87 -1.04
N LEU A 51 1.38 1.56 -1.23
CA LEU A 51 2.62 0.81 -1.41
C LEU A 51 2.67 0.09 -2.76
N VAL A 52 3.59 0.47 -3.63
CA VAL A 52 3.86 -0.27 -4.88
C VAL A 52 4.81 -1.44 -4.58
N GLY A 53 4.29 -2.47 -3.93
CA GLY A 53 5.06 -3.63 -3.47
C GLY A 53 4.17 -4.64 -2.74
N SER A 54 4.82 -5.58 -2.04
CA SER A 54 4.14 -6.55 -1.18
C SER A 54 4.18 -6.13 0.28
N VAL A 55 3.05 -6.26 0.98
CA VAL A 55 2.98 -6.08 2.44
C VAL A 55 3.17 -7.44 3.10
N THR A 56 4.14 -7.53 3.99
CA THR A 56 4.44 -8.73 4.77
C THR A 56 4.07 -8.53 6.23
N ASP A 57 3.60 -9.61 6.85
CA ASP A 57 3.34 -9.63 8.27
C ASP A 57 4.65 -9.69 9.08
N ASP A 58 4.63 -9.08 10.27
CA ASP A 58 5.72 -9.12 11.23
C ASP A 58 5.11 -9.34 12.62
N THR A 59 5.54 -10.38 13.32
CA THR A 59 4.98 -10.83 14.60
C THR A 59 5.24 -9.85 15.74
N SER A 60 6.11 -8.85 15.53
CA SER A 60 6.45 -7.86 16.55
C SER A 60 5.33 -6.83 16.81
N ALA A 61 4.47 -6.56 15.82
CA ALA A 61 3.39 -5.57 15.95
C ALA A 61 2.12 -6.21 16.54
N HIS A 62 1.81 -5.86 17.79
CA HIS A 62 0.64 -6.39 18.51
C HIS A 62 -0.60 -5.50 18.36
N ASP A 63 -0.39 -4.18 18.31
CA ASP A 63 -1.45 -3.20 18.08
C ASP A 63 -1.37 -2.67 16.66
N ILE A 64 -2.31 -3.12 15.82
CA ILE A 64 -2.48 -2.63 14.46
C ILE A 64 -3.67 -1.66 14.48
N PRO A 65 -3.46 -0.36 14.18
CA PRO A 65 -4.57 0.58 14.09
C PRO A 65 -5.41 0.30 12.83
N ALA A 66 -6.64 0.82 12.81
CA ALA A 66 -7.49 0.77 11.63
C ALA A 66 -6.85 1.61 10.51
N LEU A 67 -6.24 0.93 9.54
CA LEU A 67 -5.48 1.55 8.46
C LEU A 67 -6.10 1.22 7.11
N LYS A 68 -6.14 2.22 6.22
CA LYS A 68 -6.46 2.02 4.80
C LYS A 68 -5.17 1.83 4.02
N VAL A 69 -4.94 0.62 3.51
CA VAL A 69 -3.69 0.26 2.83
C VAL A 69 -3.97 -0.21 1.42
N THR A 70 -3.33 0.40 0.42
CA THR A 70 -3.31 -0.06 -0.97
C THR A 70 -1.97 -0.70 -1.29
N ALA A 71 -1.96 -1.96 -1.75
CA ALA A 71 -0.74 -2.63 -2.18
C ALA A 71 -0.94 -3.53 -3.41
N LEU A 72 0.17 -4.00 -4.00
CA LEU A 72 0.11 -4.97 -5.11
C LEU A 72 -0.21 -6.37 -4.62
N ARG A 73 0.34 -6.74 -3.45
CA ARG A 73 0.13 -8.05 -2.84
C ARG A 73 0.14 -7.91 -1.33
N PHE A 74 -0.74 -8.64 -0.68
CA PHE A 74 -0.75 -8.83 0.77
C PHE A 74 -0.45 -10.30 1.07
N THR A 75 0.30 -10.58 2.14
CA THR A 75 0.29 -11.93 2.72
C THR A 75 -1.05 -12.18 3.37
N GLU A 76 -1.51 -13.44 3.40
CA GLU A 76 -2.80 -13.81 4.01
C GLU A 76 -2.86 -13.41 5.48
N THR A 77 -1.76 -13.62 6.21
CA THR A 77 -1.62 -13.23 7.61
C THR A 77 -1.72 -11.71 7.81
N ALA A 78 -1.11 -10.91 6.92
CA ALA A 78 -1.17 -9.45 7.00
C ALA A 78 -2.59 -8.94 6.72
N ARG A 79 -3.26 -9.50 5.69
CA ARG A 79 -4.63 -9.14 5.37
C ARG A 79 -5.57 -9.43 6.54
N ALA A 80 -5.52 -10.65 7.09
CA ALA A 80 -6.36 -11.06 8.21
C ALA A 80 -6.17 -10.16 9.45
N ARG A 81 -4.92 -9.74 9.71
CA ARG A 81 -4.60 -8.82 10.80
C ARG A 81 -5.14 -7.40 10.58
N ILE A 82 -5.02 -6.87 9.36
CA ILE A 82 -5.57 -5.56 9.00
C ILE A 82 -7.11 -5.57 9.10
N GLU A 83 -7.76 -6.60 8.57
CA GLU A 83 -9.22 -6.75 8.64
C GLU A 83 -9.70 -6.90 10.09
N LYS A 84 -8.98 -7.67 10.92
CA LYS A 84 -9.29 -7.80 12.35
C LYS A 84 -9.15 -6.48 13.12
N ALA A 85 -8.24 -5.61 12.70
CA ALA A 85 -8.09 -4.26 13.22
C ALA A 85 -9.15 -3.27 12.71
N GLY A 86 -10.07 -3.70 11.83
CA GLY A 86 -11.06 -2.81 11.19
C GLY A 86 -10.47 -1.94 10.09
N GLY A 87 -9.28 -2.29 9.56
CA GLY A 87 -8.66 -1.62 8.43
C GLY A 87 -9.15 -2.15 7.07
N GLU A 88 -8.86 -1.40 6.01
CA GLU A 88 -9.25 -1.74 4.64
C GLU A 88 -8.03 -2.08 3.79
N CYS A 89 -8.05 -3.25 3.15
CA CYS A 89 -7.04 -3.65 2.17
C CYS A 89 -7.56 -3.37 0.75
N LEU A 90 -6.98 -2.37 0.09
CA LEU A 90 -7.38 -1.92 -1.25
C LEU A 90 -6.41 -2.42 -2.32
N THR A 91 -6.92 -2.63 -3.53
CA THR A 91 -6.09 -2.87 -4.72
C THR A 91 -5.85 -1.56 -5.49
N PHE A 92 -4.83 -1.55 -6.36
CA PHE A 92 -4.53 -0.38 -7.18
C PHE A 92 -5.64 -0.01 -8.17
N ASP A 93 -6.48 -0.98 -8.56
CA ASP A 93 -7.66 -0.76 -9.40
C ASP A 93 -8.81 -0.10 -8.62
N GLN A 94 -8.93 -0.35 -7.32
CA GLN A 94 -9.92 0.31 -6.44
C GLN A 94 -9.50 1.73 -6.04
N LEU A 95 -8.21 2.04 -6.09
CA LEU A 95 -7.66 3.37 -5.79
C LEU A 95 -7.75 4.33 -7.00
N ALA A 96 -7.89 3.78 -8.21
CA ALA A 96 -7.72 4.48 -9.48
C ALA A 96 -8.99 5.18 -9.99
#